data_AF-A0A6J6VDI0-F1
#
_entry.id   AF-A0A6J6VDI0-F1
#
_cell.length_a   1.000
_cell.length_b   1.000
_cell.length_c   1.000
_cell.angle_alpha   90.00
_cell.angle_beta   90.00
_cell.angle_gamma   90.00
#
_symmetry.space_group_name_H-M   'P 1'
#
loop_
_entity.id
_entity.type
_entity.pdbx_description
1 polymer ?
#
loop_
_entity_poly.entity_id
_entity_poly.type
_entity_poly.pdbx_seq_one_letter_code
_entity_poly.pdbx_strand_id
1 'polypeptide(L)'
;MRLDLAQYRELEAFAAFGSDLDAASKAQLERGARMVELLKQGQYSPFSVAQEVASIWAGTTGKLDKIPVAEIRRFEAEFLEFLARDRKAVIDVIETTKELTDDTVAALTEAITAFTDRFVSSEAKALEEKAADALTGENAEQITRFVAPAKK
;
A
#
# COMPACT_ATOMS: atom_id res chain seq x y z
N MET A 1 -10.33 7.39 -9.62
CA MET A 1 -10.28 7.64 -8.16
C MET A 1 -11.64 7.64 -7.47
N ARG A 2 -12.59 8.53 -7.81
CA ARG A 2 -13.91 8.56 -7.14
C ARG A 2 -14.68 7.23 -7.25
N LEU A 3 -14.69 6.65 -8.46
CA LEU A 3 -15.32 5.35 -8.70
C LEU A 3 -14.63 4.23 -7.91
N ASP A 4 -13.29 4.20 -7.96
CA ASP A 4 -12.49 3.17 -7.29
C ASP A 4 -12.68 3.21 -5.76
N LEU A 5 -12.76 4.41 -5.16
CA LEU A 5 -13.04 4.57 -3.74
C LEU A 5 -14.47 4.18 -3.36
N ALA A 6 -15.45 4.43 -4.24
CA ALA A 6 -16.82 3.97 -4.02
C ALA A 6 -16.89 2.44 -4.02
N GLN A 7 -16.27 1.79 -5.02
CA GLN A 7 -16.17 0.33 -5.09
C GLN A 7 -15.41 -0.25 -3.89
N TYR A 8 -14.34 0.41 -3.44
CA TYR A 8 -13.63 0.02 -2.22
C TYR A 8 -14.55 0.00 -1.00
N ARG A 9 -15.41 1.02 -0.81
CA ARG A 9 -16.34 1.06 0.33
C ARG A 9 -17.39 -0.05 0.26
N GLU A 10 -17.86 -0.38 -0.94
CA GLU A 10 -18.77 -1.51 -1.16
C GLU A 10 -18.09 -2.84 -0.83
N LEU A 11 -16.86 -3.05 -1.31
CA LEU A 11 -16.05 -4.24 -1.03
C LEU A 11 -15.66 -4.37 0.45
N GLU A 12 -15.33 -3.26 1.11
CA GLU A 12 -15.01 -3.21 2.54
C GLU A 12 -16.21 -3.66 3.39
N ALA A 13 -17.40 -3.17 3.06
CA ALA A 13 -18.64 -3.60 3.74
C ALA A 13 -18.92 -5.09 3.49
N PHE A 14 -18.74 -5.58 2.26
CA PHE A 14 -18.95 -6.99 1.92
C PHE A 14 -17.97 -7.91 2.66
N ALA A 15 -16.68 -7.55 2.69
CA ALA A 15 -15.62 -8.28 3.37
C ALA A 15 -15.88 -8.43 4.89
N ALA A 16 -16.49 -7.42 5.52
CA ALA A 16 -16.82 -7.44 6.95
C ALA A 16 -17.83 -8.54 7.34
N PHE A 17 -18.61 -9.06 6.38
CA PHE A 17 -19.56 -10.15 6.61
C PHE A 17 -18.96 -11.55 6.45
N GLY A 18 -17.63 -11.66 6.33
CA GLY A 18 -16.91 -12.94 6.31
C GLY A 18 -16.97 -13.67 4.97
N SER A 19 -17.19 -12.95 3.87
CA SER A 19 -17.14 -13.50 2.52
C SER A 19 -15.69 -13.80 2.10
N ASP A 20 -15.48 -14.96 1.48
CA ASP A 20 -14.22 -15.24 0.78
C ASP A 20 -14.10 -14.32 -0.45
N LEU A 21 -12.97 -13.64 -0.58
CA LEU A 21 -12.69 -12.71 -1.66
C LEU A 21 -11.71 -13.36 -2.63
N ASP A 22 -12.00 -13.26 -3.93
CA ASP A 22 -11.02 -13.64 -4.94
C ASP A 22 -9.81 -12.69 -4.93
N ALA A 23 -8.72 -13.12 -5.54
CA ALA A 23 -7.45 -12.39 -5.51
C ALA A 23 -7.56 -10.95 -6.05
N ALA A 24 -8.42 -10.72 -7.05
CA ALA A 24 -8.62 -9.39 -7.61
C ALA A 24 -9.35 -8.47 -6.63
N SER A 25 -10.42 -8.95 -6.00
CA SER A 25 -11.15 -8.18 -4.97
C SER A 25 -10.27 -7.89 -3.75
N LYS A 26 -9.44 -8.84 -3.33
CA LYS A 26 -8.47 -8.62 -2.24
C LYS A 26 -7.48 -7.52 -2.59
N ALA A 27 -6.90 -7.56 -3.80
CA ALA A 27 -5.97 -6.52 -4.26
C ALA A 27 -6.64 -5.13 -4.33
N GLN A 28 -7.90 -5.08 -4.78
CA GLN A 28 -8.67 -3.83 -4.82
C GLN A 28 -8.98 -3.29 -3.42
N LEU A 29 -9.35 -4.16 -2.48
CA LEU A 29 -9.59 -3.81 -1.08
C LEU A 29 -8.31 -3.23 -0.45
N GLU A 30 -7.20 -3.93 -0.64
CA GLU A 30 -5.87 -3.54 -0.16
C GLU A 30 -5.41 -2.19 -0.73
N ARG A 31 -5.60 -1.95 -2.03
CA ARG A 31 -5.27 -0.66 -2.64
C ARG A 31 -6.18 0.44 -2.13
N GLY A 32 -7.48 0.18 -2.01
CA GLY A 32 -8.44 1.15 -1.49
C GLY A 32 -8.13 1.59 -0.06
N ALA A 33 -7.69 0.67 0.79
CA ALA A 33 -7.22 1.01 2.15
C ALA A 33 -6.02 1.98 2.12
N ARG A 34 -5.04 1.73 1.25
CA ARG A 34 -3.88 2.62 1.06
C ARG A 34 -4.30 3.98 0.51
N MET A 35 -5.22 4.02 -0.45
CA MET A 35 -5.75 5.28 -1.00
C MET A 35 -6.46 6.11 0.07
N VAL A 36 -7.22 5.49 0.98
CA VAL A 36 -7.87 6.20 2.08
C VAL A 36 -6.85 6.79 3.05
N GLU A 37 -5.77 6.07 3.38
CA GLU A 37 -4.69 6.61 4.21
C GLU A 37 -3.92 7.74 3.51
N LEU A 38 -3.65 7.60 2.21
CA LEU A 38 -2.94 8.60 1.40
C LEU A 38 -3.69 9.94 1.35
N LEU A 39 -5.03 9.91 1.34
CA LEU A 39 -5.84 11.14 1.31
C LEU A 39 -5.93 11.85 2.67
N LYS A 40 -5.31 11.33 3.74
CA LYS A 40 -5.33 11.97 5.07
C LYS A 40 -4.24 13.02 5.20
N GLN A 41 -4.64 14.28 5.11
CA GLN A 41 -3.74 15.41 5.34
C GLN A 41 -3.75 15.87 6.81
N GLY A 42 -2.57 16.31 7.28
CA GLY A 42 -2.43 16.97 8.58
C GLY A 42 -2.99 18.39 8.55
N GLN A 43 -3.40 18.90 9.72
CA GLN A 43 -3.83 20.28 9.83
C GLN A 43 -2.66 21.24 9.55
N TYR A 44 -2.91 22.31 8.78
CA TYR A 44 -1.91 23.30 8.37
C TYR A 44 -0.75 22.76 7.52
N SER A 45 -0.93 21.60 6.89
CA SER A 45 0.04 21.03 5.94
C SER A 45 -0.57 20.96 4.53
N PRO A 46 -0.88 22.10 3.88
CA PRO A 46 -1.39 22.07 2.51
C PRO A 46 -0.31 21.59 1.54
N PHE A 47 -0.70 20.78 0.57
CA PHE A 47 0.17 20.35 -0.52
C PHE A 47 0.00 21.28 -1.71
N SER A 48 1.07 21.49 -2.49
CA SER A 48 0.93 22.13 -3.79
C SER A 48 0.21 21.20 -4.76
N VAL A 49 -0.42 21.74 -5.80
CA VAL A 49 -1.10 20.92 -6.81
C VAL A 49 -0.15 19.89 -7.42
N ALA A 50 1.11 20.25 -7.66
CA ALA A 50 2.10 19.33 -8.19
C ALA A 50 2.44 18.18 -7.21
N GLN A 51 2.50 18.47 -5.91
CA GLN A 51 2.69 17.45 -4.87
C GLN A 51 1.48 16.53 -4.75
N GLU A 52 0.26 17.08 -4.78
CA GLU A 52 -0.97 16.29 -4.78
C GLU A 52 -1.07 15.37 -6.00
N VAL A 53 -0.70 15.87 -7.19
CA VAL A 53 -0.65 15.08 -8.42
C VAL A 53 0.34 13.92 -8.28
N ALA A 54 1.55 14.16 -7.76
CA ALA A 54 2.54 13.11 -7.57
C ALA A 54 2.06 12.04 -6.56
N SER A 55 1.46 12.47 -5.45
CA SER A 55 0.89 11.56 -4.43
C SER A 55 -0.24 10.70 -5.02
N ILE A 56 -1.26 11.33 -5.62
CA ILE A 56 -2.42 10.63 -6.18
C ILE A 56 -2.01 9.70 -7.32
N TRP A 57 -1.07 10.12 -8.16
CA TRP A 57 -0.52 9.27 -9.22
C TRP A 57 0.15 8.01 -8.65
N ALA A 58 0.94 8.14 -7.59
CA ALA A 58 1.59 7.00 -6.94
C ALA A 58 0.57 5.99 -6.39
N GLY A 59 -0.50 6.48 -5.75
CA GLY A 59 -1.57 5.65 -5.22
C GLY A 59 -2.41 4.97 -6.30
N THR A 60 -2.79 5.69 -7.35
CA THR A 60 -3.66 5.17 -8.43
C THR A 60 -2.96 4.16 -9.35
N THR A 61 -1.64 4.28 -9.52
CA THR A 61 -0.84 3.37 -10.37
C THR A 61 -0.31 2.13 -9.63
N GLY A 62 -0.67 1.94 -8.35
CA GLY A 62 -0.28 0.77 -7.55
C GLY A 62 1.19 0.78 -7.09
N LYS A 63 1.88 1.93 -7.15
CA LYS A 63 3.27 2.04 -6.71
C LYS A 63 3.43 1.89 -5.21
N LEU A 64 2.34 2.09 -4.46
CA LEU A 64 2.28 1.96 -3.01
C LEU A 64 1.86 0.56 -2.53
N ASP A 65 1.57 -0.38 -3.44
CA ASP A 65 1.00 -1.70 -3.07
C ASP A 65 1.95 -2.51 -2.15
N LYS A 66 3.26 -2.28 -2.23
CA LYS A 66 4.27 -2.93 -1.36
C LYS A 66 4.39 -2.30 0.03
N ILE A 67 3.86 -1.09 0.23
CA ILE A 67 3.99 -0.35 1.48
C ILE A 67 2.86 -0.77 2.42
N PRO A 68 3.14 -1.11 3.69
CA PRO A 68 2.11 -1.37 4.68
C PRO A 68 1.19 -0.15 4.88
N VAL A 69 -0.11 -0.39 5.07
CA VAL A 69 -1.13 0.68 5.20
C VAL A 69 -0.78 1.67 6.31
N ALA A 70 -0.25 1.20 7.43
CA ALA A 70 0.15 2.04 8.57
C ALA A 70 1.29 3.02 8.24
N GLU A 71 2.11 2.70 7.25
CA GLU A 71 3.29 3.50 6.88
C GLU A 71 3.06 4.41 5.67
N ILE A 72 1.90 4.33 5.00
CA ILE A 72 1.59 5.13 3.81
C ILE A 72 1.78 6.62 4.05
N ARG A 73 1.32 7.13 5.20
CA ARG A 73 1.44 8.56 5.53
C ARG A 73 2.88 9.00 5.76
N ARG A 74 3.71 8.14 6.36
CA ARG A 74 5.15 8.40 6.54
C ARG A 74 5.85 8.38 5.19
N PHE A 75 5.56 7.35 4.39
CA PHE A 75 6.08 7.21 3.04
C PHE A 75 5.74 8.42 2.17
N GLU A 76 4.49 8.88 2.16
CA GLU A 76 4.07 10.05 1.39
C GLU A 76 4.83 11.31 1.80
N ALA A 77 4.90 11.60 3.11
CA ALA A 77 5.60 12.79 3.60
C ALA A 77 7.08 12.78 3.20
N GLU A 78 7.77 11.66 3.41
CA GLU A 78 9.19 11.52 3.06
C GLU A 78 9.41 11.51 1.54
N PHE A 79 8.51 10.91 0.77
CA PHE A 79 8.57 10.90 -0.70
C PHE A 79 8.39 12.31 -1.27
N LEU A 80 7.44 13.09 -0.76
CA LEU A 80 7.23 14.48 -1.18
C LEU A 80 8.43 15.36 -0.80
N GLU A 81 9.05 15.13 0.35
CA GLU A 81 10.28 15.81 0.77
C GLU A 81 11.47 15.44 -0.14
N PHE A 82 11.60 14.17 -0.50
CA PHE A 82 12.59 13.68 -1.47
C PHE A 82 12.38 14.32 -2.85
N LEU A 83 11.14 14.38 -3.34
CA LEU A 83 10.84 15.05 -4.61
C LEU A 83 11.20 16.53 -4.57
N ALA A 84 10.90 17.22 -3.47
CA ALA A 84 11.22 18.63 -3.32
C ALA A 84 12.73 18.91 -3.26
N ARG A 85 13.52 18.01 -2.67
CA ARG A 85 14.98 18.17 -2.51
C ARG A 85 15.78 17.68 -3.72
N ASP A 86 15.51 16.46 -4.16
CA ASP A 86 16.38 15.73 -5.08
C ASP A 86 15.82 15.66 -6.50
N ARG A 87 14.50 15.82 -6.66
CA ARG A 87 13.80 15.69 -7.96
C ARG A 87 12.94 16.91 -8.29
N LYS A 88 13.35 18.11 -7.85
CA LYS A 88 12.60 19.35 -7.98
C LYS A 88 12.16 19.65 -9.43
N ALA A 89 12.99 19.30 -10.40
CA ALA A 89 12.69 19.48 -11.83
C ALA A 89 11.37 18.82 -12.24
N VAL A 90 11.03 17.66 -11.67
CA VAL A 90 9.78 16.95 -11.97
C VAL A 90 8.58 17.74 -11.44
N ILE A 91 8.67 18.26 -10.22
CA ILE A 91 7.63 19.09 -9.61
C ILE A 91 7.44 20.40 -10.40
N ASP A 92 8.54 21.03 -10.81
CA ASP A 92 8.51 22.30 -11.57
C ASP A 92 7.85 22.11 -12.96
N VAL A 93 8.14 20.98 -13.62
CA VAL A 93 7.49 20.63 -14.89
C VAL A 93 5.98 20.50 -14.68
N ILE A 94 5.54 19.72 -13.69
CA ILE A 94 4.11 19.53 -13.40
C ILE A 94 3.41 20.86 -13.08
N GLU A 95 4.06 21.73 -12.30
CA GLU A 95 3.49 23.02 -11.91
C GLU A 95 3.37 23.99 -13.11
N THR A 96 4.34 23.96 -14.02
CA THR A 96 4.41 24.87 -15.17
C THR A 96 3.53 24.41 -16.33
N THR A 97 3.66 23.14 -16.73
CA THR A 97 2.95 22.58 -17.88
C THR A 97 1.51 22.22 -17.51
N LYS A 98 1.26 21.91 -16.23
CA LYS A 98 -0.02 21.34 -15.74
C LYS A 98 -0.39 20.04 -16.43
N GLU A 99 0.60 19.35 -17.00
CA GLU A 99 0.45 18.13 -17.76
C GLU A 99 1.39 17.05 -17.23
N LEU A 100 0.87 15.83 -17.15
CA LEU A 100 1.64 14.64 -16.79
C LEU A 100 2.00 13.88 -18.08
N THR A 101 2.97 14.40 -18.81
CA THR A 101 3.47 13.77 -20.06
C THR A 101 4.18 12.45 -19.77
N ASP A 102 4.35 11.61 -20.79
CA ASP A 102 5.05 10.33 -20.65
C ASP A 102 6.45 10.48 -20.06
N ASP A 103 7.19 11.52 -20.44
CA ASP A 103 8.51 11.83 -19.88
C ASP A 103 8.44 12.17 -18.38
N THR A 104 7.41 12.93 -17.98
CA THR A 104 7.18 13.29 -16.57
C THR A 104 6.80 12.06 -15.75
N VAL A 105 5.97 11.18 -16.31
CA VAL A 105 5.59 9.90 -15.69
C VAL A 105 6.80 8.97 -15.56
N ALA A 106 7.68 8.92 -16.56
CA ALA A 106 8.92 8.15 -16.50
C ALA A 106 9.83 8.65 -15.38
N ALA A 107 10.02 9.98 -15.29
CA ALA A 107 10.81 10.59 -14.22
C ALA A 107 10.22 10.36 -12.82
N LEU A 108 8.90 10.47 -12.67
CA LEU A 108 8.20 10.12 -11.41
C LEU A 108 8.35 8.64 -11.07
N THR A 109 8.31 7.75 -12.07
CA THR A 109 8.48 6.31 -11.90
C THR A 109 9.89 5.97 -11.43
N GLU A 110 10.91 6.61 -11.99
CA GLU A 110 12.29 6.46 -11.52
C GLU A 110 12.42 6.96 -10.08
N ALA A 111 11.87 8.15 -9.79
CA ALA A 111 11.96 8.77 -8.47
C ALA A 111 11.30 7.90 -7.38
N ILE A 112 10.08 7.41 -7.62
CA ILE A 112 9.39 6.57 -6.63
C ILE A 112 10.04 5.21 -6.45
N THR A 113 10.59 4.63 -7.52
CA THR A 113 11.32 3.34 -7.42
C THR A 113 12.58 3.52 -6.60
N ALA A 114 13.38 4.54 -6.91
CA ALA A 114 14.60 4.86 -6.17
C ALA A 114 14.33 5.19 -4.69
N PHE A 115 13.19 5.83 -4.39
CA PHE A 115 12.78 6.11 -3.02
C PHE A 115 12.30 4.86 -2.30
N THR A 116 11.48 4.03 -2.95
CA THR A 116 10.95 2.78 -2.37
C THR A 116 12.07 1.82 -2.00
N ASP A 117 13.12 1.72 -2.82
CA ASP A 117 14.29 0.86 -2.53
C ASP A 117 15.08 1.32 -1.29
N ARG A 118 14.99 2.62 -0.95
CA ARG A 118 15.65 3.21 0.24
C ARG A 118 14.73 3.25 1.45
N PHE A 119 13.42 3.17 1.23
CA PHE A 119 12.44 3.26 2.29
C PHE A 119 12.47 1.97 3.12
N VAL A 120 13.04 2.06 4.32
CA VAL A 120 13.02 0.94 5.27
C VAL A 120 11.67 0.92 5.96
N SER A 121 10.82 0.00 5.55
CA SER A 121 9.58 -0.26 6.26
C SER A 121 9.88 -0.92 7.61
N SER A 122 9.39 -0.31 8.68
CA SER A 122 9.52 -0.86 10.03
C SER A 122 8.62 -2.07 10.22
N GLU A 123 7.47 -2.10 9.54
CA GLU A 123 6.50 -3.20 9.61
C GLU A 123 6.76 -4.33 8.60
N ALA A 124 7.30 -4.05 7.41
CA ALA A 124 7.60 -5.12 6.44
C ALA A 124 8.61 -6.12 7.03
N LYS A 125 9.59 -5.63 7.79
CA LYS A 125 10.56 -6.46 8.50
C LYS A 125 9.89 -7.33 9.59
N ALA A 126 8.90 -6.78 10.29
CA ALA A 126 8.14 -7.50 11.32
C ALA A 126 7.15 -8.53 10.73
N LEU A 127 6.62 -8.29 9.51
CA LEU A 127 5.77 -9.25 8.79
C LEU A 127 6.59 -10.40 8.21
N GLU A 128 7.78 -10.13 7.67
CA GLU A 128 8.72 -11.18 7.24
C GLU A 128 9.19 -12.04 8.42
N GLU A 129 9.53 -11.43 9.56
CA GLU A 129 9.87 -12.17 10.79
C GLU A 129 8.69 -13.02 11.29
N LYS A 130 7.47 -12.48 11.33
CA LYS A 130 6.28 -13.23 11.74
C LYS A 130 5.94 -14.37 10.76
N ALA A 131 6.15 -14.19 9.47
CA ALA A 131 5.96 -15.24 8.47
C ALA A 131 7.03 -16.35 8.60
N ALA A 132 8.27 -15.98 8.92
CA ALA A 132 9.35 -16.92 9.18
C ALA A 132 9.12 -17.75 10.47
N ASP A 133 8.61 -17.13 11.53
CA ASP A 133 8.23 -17.84 12.77
C ASP A 133 7.00 -18.74 12.57
N ALA A 134 6.03 -18.32 11.74
CA ALA A 134 4.86 -19.15 11.44
C ALA A 134 5.19 -20.43 10.66
N LEU A 135 6.28 -20.44 9.87
CA LEU A 135 6.77 -21.60 9.13
C LEU A 135 7.65 -22.54 9.96
N THR A 136 8.10 -22.12 11.16
CA THR A 136 8.95 -22.92 12.05
C THR A 136 8.23 -23.44 13.29
N GLY A 137 6.95 -23.07 13.48
CA GLY A 137 6.09 -23.62 14.53
C GLY A 137 5.73 -25.08 14.28
N GLU A 138 6.52 -26.00 14.84
CA GLU A 138 6.18 -27.41 15.02
C GLU A 138 4.85 -27.54 15.80
N ASN A 139 3.73 -27.68 15.09
CA ASN A 139 2.53 -28.31 15.62
C ASN A 139 1.87 -29.14 14.51
N ALA A 140 2.56 -30.22 14.14
CA ALA A 140 1.89 -31.37 13.55
C ALA A 140 1.12 -32.07 14.68
N GLU A 141 -0.11 -31.60 14.96
CA GLU A 141 -1.05 -32.34 15.81
C GLU A 141 -1.31 -33.71 15.18
N GLN A 142 -0.62 -34.74 15.67
CA GLN A 142 -0.95 -36.14 15.38
C GLN A 142 -2.31 -36.44 16.00
N ILE A 143 -3.35 -36.47 15.16
CA ILE A 143 -4.65 -37.01 15.53
C ILE A 143 -4.53 -38.54 15.64
N THR A 144 -4.12 -39.05 16.80
CA THR A 144 -4.25 -40.48 17.11
C THR A 144 -5.72 -40.79 17.43
N ARG A 145 -6.41 -41.42 16.49
CA ARG A 145 -7.73 -42.04 16.70
C ARG A 145 -7.61 -43.15 17.77
N PHE A 146 -8.19 -42.93 18.94
CA PHE A 146 -8.33 -43.95 19.97
C PHE A 146 -9.55 -44.83 19.64
N VAL A 147 -9.34 -46.11 19.30
CA VAL A 147 -10.42 -47.09 19.15
C VAL A 147 -10.49 -47.90 20.44
N ALA A 148 -11.64 -47.85 21.12
CA ALA A 148 -11.86 -48.60 22.35
C ALA A 148 -11.85 -50.13 22.09
N PRO A 149 -11.22 -50.95 22.97
CA PRO A 149 -11.21 -52.40 22.80
C PRO A 149 -12.57 -53.02 23.14
N ALA A 150 -13.02 -53.98 22.32
CA ALA A 150 -14.23 -54.75 22.54
C ALA A 150 -14.13 -55.59 23.82
N LYS A 151 -15.13 -55.49 24.71
CA LYS A 151 -15.29 -56.40 25.84
C LYS A 151 -15.68 -57.79 25.34
N LYS A 152 -15.00 -58.82 25.87
CA LYS A 152 -15.35 -60.23 25.74
C LYS A 152 -16.74 -60.53 26.27
#